data_AF-A0A231GTT1-F1
#
_entry.id   AF-A0A231GTT1-F1
#
_cell.length_a   1.000
_cell.length_b   1.000
_cell.length_c   1.000
_cell.angle_alpha   90.00
_cell.angle_beta   90.00
_cell.angle_gamma   90.00
#
_symmetry.space_group_name_H-M   'P 1'
#
loop_
_entity.id
_entity.type
_entity.pdbx_description
1 polymer ?
#
loop_
_entity_poly.entity_id
_entity_poly.type
_entity_poly.pdbx_seq_one_letter_code
_entity_poly.pdbx_strand_id
1 'polypeptide(L)'
;MTALDEPLGFTNPDYYHDSASHIERQLRADFARYYQLREIAPSAVTPAVRAEFNSRADELAIRWARHESEHWRGTWAGLQRVVAGWRTQPEIARRNFDQIARARATGEVVIDDDIWRTLQQARLITGHGPASITGSGQDAARRYPYLQPDMGASAAPQAVQEIDRRTAVERTLGAPRNPTAALPSLAQVDAVIADTDALLDAEEAEADLDDGREARKMLLPRSVREAPVSADYSHTETWERRHVEALREVQDLAAEHTTVAHGLNGIDDQARIARLDRLRAALSAARRDALAIGLTDNQIQTAYTTGRDGTYWATQPSDPQLGRIAQLLEHRDLARATAESYRVQLTRAPAARQSLPAATADAAVPVTHGSSVETAALDLGAGTGEAITTAVDAALPDTGNGIREWTSAPAEPDTKEVALQLDREATL
;
A
#
# COMPACT_ATOMS: atom_id res chain seq x y z
N MET A 1 28.37 33.07 -14.81
CA MET A 1 27.48 32.09 -15.44
C MET A 1 28.05 30.72 -15.13
N THR A 2 27.45 30.03 -14.16
CA THR A 2 27.83 28.65 -13.84
C THR A 2 27.28 27.74 -14.93
N ALA A 3 27.91 26.60 -15.20
CA ALA A 3 27.47 25.63 -16.23
C ALA A 3 26.04 25.06 -16.00
N LEU A 4 25.36 25.48 -14.93
CA LEU A 4 23.97 25.21 -14.57
C LEU A 4 22.96 26.19 -15.21
N ASP A 5 23.44 27.24 -15.88
CA ASP A 5 22.61 28.26 -16.53
C ASP A 5 22.33 27.98 -18.01
N GLU A 6 23.03 27.01 -18.63
CA GLU A 6 22.81 26.67 -20.04
C GLU A 6 21.71 25.59 -20.16
N PRO A 7 20.57 25.89 -20.81
CA PRO A 7 19.47 24.95 -20.91
C PRO A 7 19.82 23.83 -21.90
N LEU A 8 19.96 22.60 -21.39
CA LEU A 8 20.30 21.42 -22.17
C LEU A 8 19.14 20.40 -22.16
N GLY A 9 18.86 19.84 -23.34
CA GLY A 9 17.81 18.83 -23.53
C GLY A 9 16.42 19.34 -23.16
N PHE A 10 15.71 18.60 -22.31
CA PHE A 10 14.33 18.92 -21.89
C PHE A 10 14.19 20.23 -21.12
N THR A 11 15.29 20.83 -20.65
CA THR A 11 15.27 22.15 -19.98
C THR A 11 15.35 23.32 -20.95
N ASN A 12 15.50 23.06 -22.25
CA ASN A 12 15.50 24.06 -23.30
C ASN A 12 14.09 24.18 -23.91
N PRO A 13 13.49 25.39 -23.96
CA PRO A 13 12.23 25.62 -24.67
C PRO A 13 12.24 25.11 -26.12
N ASP A 14 13.37 25.22 -26.81
CA ASP A 14 13.51 24.81 -28.22
C ASP A 14 13.39 23.29 -28.43
N TYR A 15 13.52 22.50 -27.36
CA TYR A 15 13.29 21.05 -27.42
C TYR A 15 11.83 20.72 -27.80
N TYR A 16 10.87 21.55 -27.36
CA TYR A 16 9.43 21.33 -27.46
C TYR A 16 8.82 21.90 -28.75
N HIS A 17 9.38 21.51 -29.90
CA HIS A 17 8.95 21.98 -31.22
C HIS A 17 7.49 21.65 -31.58
N ASP A 18 6.88 20.66 -30.92
CA ASP A 18 5.52 20.17 -31.09
C ASP A 18 4.47 20.89 -30.21
N SER A 19 4.90 21.82 -29.36
CA SER A 19 4.01 22.60 -28.50
C SER A 19 3.27 23.69 -29.28
N ALA A 20 2.02 23.94 -28.90
CA ALA A 20 1.11 24.83 -29.61
C ALA A 20 1.51 26.32 -29.48
N SER A 21 2.23 26.69 -28.41
CA SER A 21 2.65 28.07 -28.17
C SER A 21 4.06 28.17 -27.59
N HIS A 22 4.69 29.34 -27.77
CA HIS A 22 5.96 29.64 -27.11
C HIS A 22 5.86 29.60 -25.58
N ILE A 23 4.71 30.01 -25.02
CA ILE A 23 4.48 29.98 -23.57
C ILE A 23 4.46 28.54 -23.06
N GLU A 24 3.82 27.63 -23.80
CA GLU A 24 3.85 26.19 -23.49
C GLU A 24 5.28 25.65 -23.51
N ARG A 25 6.07 25.98 -24.54
CA ARG A 25 7.49 25.57 -24.61
C ARG A 25 8.28 26.02 -23.39
N GLN A 26 8.11 27.27 -22.99
CA GLN A 26 8.77 27.82 -21.81
C GLN A 26 8.30 27.11 -20.53
N LEU A 27 7.00 26.88 -20.38
CA LEU A 27 6.43 26.18 -19.23
C LEU A 27 7.01 24.78 -19.10
N ARG A 28 7.04 24.03 -20.19
CA ARG A 28 7.54 22.66 -20.20
C ARG A 28 9.04 22.61 -19.86
N ALA A 29 9.82 23.53 -20.41
CA ALA A 29 11.25 23.66 -20.12
C ALA A 29 11.53 24.06 -18.66
N ASP A 30 10.81 25.07 -18.15
CA ASP A 30 10.90 25.51 -16.76
C ASP A 30 10.48 24.38 -15.80
N PHE A 31 9.49 23.57 -16.17
CA PHE A 31 9.08 22.42 -15.38
C PHE A 31 10.16 21.34 -15.33
N ALA A 32 10.80 21.03 -16.46
CA ALA A 32 11.93 20.10 -16.48
C ALA A 32 13.10 20.62 -15.62
N ARG A 33 13.39 21.92 -15.66
CA ARG A 33 14.42 22.55 -14.83
C ARG A 33 14.07 22.53 -13.35
N TYR A 34 12.82 22.85 -13.00
CA TYR A 34 12.29 22.74 -11.64
C TYR A 34 12.49 21.32 -11.09
N TYR A 35 12.14 20.31 -11.88
CA TYR A 35 12.28 18.92 -11.48
C TYR A 35 13.76 18.53 -11.28
N GLN A 36 14.62 18.89 -12.23
CA GLN A 36 16.06 18.62 -12.16
C GLN A 36 16.68 19.24 -10.90
N LEU A 37 16.38 20.52 -10.61
CA LEU A 37 16.89 21.21 -9.42
C LEU A 37 16.47 20.51 -8.13
N ARG A 38 15.21 20.05 -8.04
CA ARG A 38 14.70 19.29 -6.89
C ARG A 38 15.32 17.90 -6.77
N GLU A 39 15.66 17.26 -7.88
CA GLU A 39 16.31 15.95 -7.92
C GLU A 39 17.77 16.02 -7.43
N ILE A 40 18.51 17.07 -7.81
CA ILE A 40 19.94 17.20 -7.47
C ILE A 40 20.20 17.87 -6.11
N ALA A 41 19.23 18.62 -5.56
CA ALA A 41 19.40 19.34 -4.29
C ALA A 41 19.87 18.47 -3.10
N PRO A 42 19.36 17.24 -2.90
CA PRO A 42 19.86 16.36 -1.83
C PRO A 42 21.35 16.03 -1.97
N SER A 43 21.83 15.89 -3.21
CA SER A 43 23.22 15.52 -3.55
C SER A 43 24.19 16.70 -3.60
N ALA A 44 23.75 17.92 -3.28
CA ALA A 44 24.62 19.09 -3.26
C ALA A 44 25.73 18.96 -2.19
N VAL A 45 26.97 19.29 -2.58
CA VAL A 45 28.18 19.18 -1.74
C VAL A 45 28.09 20.07 -0.50
N THR A 46 27.47 21.25 -0.61
CA THR A 46 27.35 22.20 0.49
C THR A 46 25.88 22.54 0.79
N PRO A 47 25.54 22.85 2.06
CA PRO A 47 24.20 23.32 2.41
C PRO A 47 23.78 24.60 1.67
N ALA A 48 24.74 25.49 1.36
CA ALA A 48 24.48 26.72 0.60
C ALA A 48 24.03 26.42 -0.84
N VAL A 49 24.70 25.50 -1.53
CA VAL A 49 24.33 25.08 -2.90
C VAL A 49 22.98 24.36 -2.88
N ARG A 50 22.69 23.55 -1.84
CA ARG A 50 21.36 22.94 -1.65
C ARG A 50 20.27 23.99 -1.53
N ALA A 51 20.50 25.02 -0.71
CA ALA A 51 19.54 26.11 -0.51
C ALA A 51 19.31 26.90 -1.81
N GLU A 52 20.36 27.14 -2.59
CA GLU A 52 20.27 27.80 -3.89
C GLU A 52 19.42 26.99 -4.89
N PHE A 53 19.64 25.69 -5.01
CA PHE A 53 18.84 24.83 -5.90
C PHE A 53 17.36 24.81 -5.51
N ASN A 54 17.07 24.73 -4.21
CA ASN A 54 15.68 24.79 -3.72
C ASN A 54 15.05 26.17 -4.01
N SER A 55 15.76 27.27 -3.76
CA SER A 55 15.27 28.63 -4.04
C SER A 55 14.94 28.82 -5.52
N ARG A 56 15.84 28.43 -6.42
CA ARG A 56 15.61 28.52 -7.88
C ARG A 56 14.42 27.66 -8.33
N ALA A 57 14.25 26.48 -7.76
CA ALA A 57 13.08 25.64 -8.04
C ALA A 57 11.79 26.31 -7.56
N ASP A 58 11.80 26.90 -6.36
CA ASP A 58 10.63 27.58 -5.80
C ASP A 58 10.24 28.83 -6.60
N GLU A 59 11.20 29.60 -7.10
CA GLU A 59 10.94 30.73 -8.00
C GLU A 59 10.20 30.31 -9.28
N LEU A 60 10.61 29.19 -9.89
CA LEU A 60 9.92 28.64 -11.07
C LEU A 60 8.50 28.19 -10.72
N ALA A 61 8.34 27.49 -9.60
CA ALA A 61 7.02 27.04 -9.14
C ALA A 61 6.08 28.21 -8.84
N ILE A 62 6.56 29.24 -8.16
CA ILE A 62 5.78 30.45 -7.82
C ILE A 62 5.38 31.20 -9.10
N ARG A 63 6.30 31.34 -10.06
CA ARG A 63 6.03 32.01 -11.35
C ARG A 63 4.85 31.36 -12.06
N TRP A 64 4.88 30.04 -12.21
CA TRP A 64 3.84 29.32 -12.96
C TRP A 64 2.55 29.14 -12.15
N ALA A 65 2.63 29.02 -10.82
CA ALA A 65 1.45 29.01 -9.96
C ALA A 65 0.68 30.35 -9.98
N ARG A 66 1.37 31.47 -10.20
CA ARG A 66 0.78 32.82 -10.27
C ARG A 66 0.62 33.34 -11.70
N HIS A 67 0.80 32.49 -12.71
CA HIS A 67 0.66 32.88 -14.10
C HIS A 67 -0.76 33.41 -14.36
N GLU A 68 -0.92 34.42 -15.23
CA GLU A 68 -2.20 35.08 -15.51
C GLU A 68 -3.27 34.12 -16.06
N SER A 69 -2.89 33.27 -17.01
CA SER A 69 -3.75 32.26 -17.62
C SER A 69 -4.01 31.08 -16.68
N GLU A 70 -5.29 30.78 -16.45
CA GLU A 70 -5.72 29.60 -15.69
C GLU A 70 -5.30 28.28 -16.34
N HIS A 71 -5.32 28.23 -17.67
CA HIS A 71 -4.88 27.07 -18.43
C HIS A 71 -3.44 26.68 -18.07
N TRP A 72 -2.50 27.63 -18.08
CA TRP A 72 -1.09 27.36 -17.77
C TRP A 72 -0.85 27.00 -16.30
N ARG A 73 -1.62 27.59 -15.37
CA ARG A 73 -1.61 27.15 -13.97
C ARG A 73 -2.07 25.69 -13.86
N GLY A 74 -3.12 25.33 -14.60
CA GLY A 74 -3.65 23.98 -14.71
C GLY A 74 -2.64 22.99 -15.28
N THR A 75 -1.97 23.33 -16.39
CA THR A 75 -0.93 22.48 -17.01
C THR A 75 0.26 22.27 -16.08
N TRP A 76 0.72 23.31 -15.37
CA TRP A 76 1.79 23.18 -14.37
C TRP A 76 1.40 22.23 -13.22
N ALA A 77 0.22 22.42 -12.63
CA ALA A 77 -0.29 21.55 -11.58
C ALA A 77 -0.53 20.11 -12.07
N GLY A 78 -0.98 19.95 -13.31
CA GLY A 78 -1.13 18.67 -14.00
C GLY A 78 0.21 17.94 -14.13
N LEU A 79 1.25 18.61 -14.61
CA LEU A 79 2.61 18.07 -14.69
C LEU A 79 3.13 17.63 -13.33
N GLN A 80 2.96 18.44 -12.27
CA GLN A 80 3.34 18.06 -10.90
C GLN A 80 2.65 16.77 -10.46
N ARG A 81 1.34 16.65 -10.70
CA ARG A 81 0.55 15.46 -10.32
C ARG A 81 0.96 14.21 -11.08
N VAL A 82 1.14 14.32 -12.40
CA VAL A 82 1.53 13.19 -13.24
C VAL A 82 2.94 12.73 -12.90
N VAL A 83 3.90 13.64 -12.72
CA VAL A 83 5.25 13.28 -12.28
C VAL A 83 5.24 12.65 -10.90
N ALA A 84 4.44 13.16 -9.96
CA ALA A 84 4.27 12.52 -8.65
C ALA A 84 3.78 11.08 -8.79
N GLY A 85 2.78 10.83 -9.66
CA GLY A 85 2.28 9.48 -9.95
C GLY A 85 3.35 8.54 -10.53
N TRP A 86 4.19 9.03 -11.44
CA TRP A 86 5.33 8.25 -11.96
C TRP A 86 6.37 7.94 -10.87
N ARG A 87 6.59 8.83 -9.90
CA ARG A 87 7.54 8.59 -8.80
C ARG A 87 7.01 7.63 -7.75
N THR A 88 5.73 7.74 -7.41
CA THR A 88 5.13 6.94 -6.33
C THR A 88 4.67 5.58 -6.81
N GLN A 89 4.19 5.49 -8.06
CA GLN A 89 3.60 4.28 -8.64
C GLN A 89 4.01 4.12 -10.12
N PRO A 90 5.30 3.93 -10.43
CA PRO A 90 5.81 3.92 -11.81
C PRO A 90 5.16 2.85 -12.69
N GLU A 91 4.85 1.68 -12.13
CA GLU A 91 4.24 0.57 -12.88
C GLU A 91 2.76 0.80 -13.20
N ILE A 92 2.03 1.46 -12.31
CA ILE A 92 0.64 1.87 -12.56
C ILE A 92 0.62 3.01 -13.58
N ALA A 93 1.49 4.01 -13.40
CA ALA A 93 1.63 5.12 -14.35
C ALA A 93 2.00 4.62 -15.76
N ARG A 94 2.90 3.63 -15.86
CA ARG A 94 3.26 2.98 -17.13
C ARG A 94 2.07 2.28 -17.78
N ARG A 95 1.36 1.43 -17.05
CA ARG A 95 0.17 0.73 -17.57
C ARG A 95 -0.91 1.71 -18.05
N ASN A 96 -1.18 2.74 -17.26
CA ASN A 96 -2.16 3.77 -17.59
C ASN A 96 -1.74 4.55 -18.84
N PHE A 97 -0.46 4.94 -18.93
CA PHE A 97 0.09 5.60 -20.12
C PHE A 97 -0.06 4.71 -21.36
N ASP A 98 0.30 3.43 -21.27
CA ASP A 98 0.22 2.50 -22.41
C ASP A 98 -1.23 2.24 -22.84
N GLN A 99 -2.16 2.19 -21.89
CA GLN A 99 -3.59 2.09 -22.18
C GLN A 99 -4.11 3.33 -22.91
N ILE A 100 -3.78 4.52 -22.41
CA ILE A 100 -4.13 5.82 -23.02
C ILE A 100 -3.49 5.94 -24.42
N ALA A 101 -2.24 5.54 -24.57
CA ALA A 101 -1.52 5.54 -25.84
C ALA A 101 -2.19 4.64 -26.88
N ARG A 102 -2.60 3.43 -26.48
CA ARG A 102 -3.34 2.49 -27.34
C ARG A 102 -4.70 3.05 -27.74
N ALA A 103 -5.49 3.54 -26.78
CA ALA A 103 -6.82 4.10 -27.03
C ALA A 103 -6.77 5.33 -27.97
N ARG A 104 -5.72 6.15 -27.86
CA ARG A 104 -5.47 7.27 -28.77
C ARG A 104 -5.07 6.80 -30.17
N ALA A 105 -4.21 5.79 -30.27
CA ALA A 105 -3.77 5.25 -31.56
C ALA A 105 -4.89 4.54 -32.34
N THR A 106 -5.84 3.91 -31.63
CA THR A 106 -7.04 3.30 -32.23
C THR A 106 -8.16 4.30 -32.52
N GLY A 107 -8.06 5.54 -32.04
CA GLY A 107 -9.11 6.54 -32.15
C GLY A 107 -10.33 6.27 -31.27
N GLU A 108 -10.20 5.40 -30.27
CA GLU A 108 -11.29 5.02 -29.35
C GLU A 108 -11.62 6.15 -28.37
N VAL A 109 -10.62 6.96 -27.99
CA VAL A 109 -10.78 8.09 -27.07
C VAL A 109 -10.15 9.35 -27.66
N VAL A 110 -10.93 10.43 -27.71
CA VAL A 110 -10.42 11.77 -28.04
C VAL A 110 -9.77 12.36 -26.80
N ILE A 111 -8.44 12.38 -26.78
CA ILE A 111 -7.64 12.93 -25.68
C ILE A 111 -7.07 14.26 -26.13
N ASP A 112 -7.28 15.30 -25.33
CA ASP A 112 -6.70 16.62 -25.55
C ASP A 112 -5.17 16.52 -25.75
N ASP A 113 -4.66 17.23 -26.76
CA ASP A 113 -3.25 17.24 -27.10
C ASP A 113 -2.37 17.78 -25.97
N ASP A 114 -2.84 18.75 -25.17
CA ASP A 114 -2.10 19.26 -24.02
C ASP A 114 -1.96 18.20 -22.92
N ILE A 115 -3.03 17.45 -22.65
CA ILE A 115 -3.00 16.34 -21.69
C ILE A 115 -2.04 15.25 -22.17
N TRP A 116 -2.10 14.92 -23.45
CA TRP A 116 -1.21 13.92 -24.04
C TRP A 116 0.26 14.34 -23.98
N ARG A 117 0.60 15.57 -24.38
CA ARG A 117 1.96 16.11 -24.25
C ARG A 117 2.43 16.15 -22.79
N THR A 118 1.54 16.47 -21.85
CA THR A 118 1.81 16.44 -20.40
C THR A 118 2.17 15.04 -19.90
N LEU A 119 1.43 14.02 -20.32
CA LEU A 119 1.74 12.61 -20.00
C LEU A 119 3.08 12.17 -20.60
N GLN A 120 3.35 12.54 -21.86
CA GLN A 120 4.61 12.23 -22.53
C GLN A 120 5.81 12.88 -21.85
N GLN A 121 5.70 14.17 -21.52
CA GLN A 121 6.76 14.90 -20.83
C GLN A 121 7.04 14.33 -19.44
N ALA A 122 6.00 14.05 -18.64
CA ALA A 122 6.17 13.47 -17.32
C ALA A 122 6.89 12.11 -17.39
N ARG A 123 6.52 11.27 -18.36
CA ARG A 123 7.19 9.98 -18.64
C ARG A 123 8.66 10.17 -19.03
N LEU A 124 8.97 11.19 -19.83
CA LEU A 124 10.35 11.52 -20.24
C LEU A 124 11.21 12.01 -19.06
N ILE A 125 10.72 12.98 -18.29
CA ILE A 125 11.46 13.59 -17.17
C ILE A 125 11.73 12.58 -16.06
N THR A 126 10.78 11.67 -15.80
CA THR A 126 10.97 10.58 -14.83
C THR A 126 11.78 9.42 -15.40
N GLY A 127 12.12 9.48 -16.69
CA GLY A 127 13.07 8.57 -17.29
C GLY A 127 12.49 7.22 -17.72
N HIS A 128 11.18 7.17 -17.92
CA HIS A 128 10.45 6.03 -18.45
C HIS A 128 10.15 6.16 -19.95
N GLY A 129 10.72 7.17 -20.61
CA GLY A 129 10.57 7.41 -22.05
C GLY A 129 11.23 6.34 -22.94
N PRO A 130 10.99 6.38 -24.26
CA PRO A 130 11.49 5.40 -25.22
C PRO A 130 13.01 5.38 -25.39
N ALA A 131 13.75 6.32 -24.79
CA ALA A 131 15.19 6.20 -24.62
C ALA A 131 15.48 5.10 -23.59
N SER A 132 15.60 3.86 -24.09
CA SER A 132 15.98 2.68 -23.33
C SER A 132 17.30 2.90 -22.60
N ILE A 133 17.23 3.21 -21.31
CA ILE A 133 18.35 3.11 -20.39
C ILE A 133 18.26 1.73 -19.78
N THR A 134 18.95 0.79 -20.40
CA THR A 134 18.96 -0.63 -20.06
C THR A 134 19.71 -0.83 -18.74
N GLY A 135 18.96 -0.79 -17.62
CA GLY A 135 19.16 -1.68 -16.47
C GLY A 135 20.54 -1.73 -15.79
N SER A 136 21.30 -0.63 -15.73
CA SER A 136 22.47 -0.56 -14.84
C SER A 136 22.27 0.50 -13.76
N GLY A 137 22.46 0.14 -12.50
CA GLY A 137 22.51 1.08 -11.37
C GLY A 137 23.62 2.14 -11.50
N GLN A 138 24.50 2.02 -12.50
CA GLN A 138 25.46 3.05 -12.89
C GLN A 138 24.84 4.19 -13.71
N ASP A 139 23.63 4.08 -14.26
CA ASP A 139 23.11 5.10 -15.20
C ASP A 139 22.39 6.28 -14.55
N ALA A 140 22.10 6.24 -13.25
CA ALA A 140 21.74 7.45 -12.51
C ALA A 140 22.89 8.49 -12.56
N ALA A 141 24.13 8.02 -12.65
CA ALA A 141 25.32 8.85 -12.88
C ALA A 141 25.40 9.44 -14.29
N ARG A 142 24.81 8.77 -15.29
CA ARG A 142 24.89 9.17 -16.70
C ARG A 142 23.78 10.10 -17.16
N ARG A 143 22.69 10.25 -16.38
CA ARG A 143 21.62 11.22 -16.71
C ARG A 143 22.11 12.67 -16.67
N TYR A 144 23.14 12.96 -15.87
CA TYR A 144 23.74 14.28 -15.75
C TYR A 144 25.28 14.16 -15.71
N PRO A 145 25.93 13.89 -16.87
CA PRO A 145 27.34 13.51 -16.92
C PRO A 145 28.30 14.62 -16.47
N TYR A 146 27.83 15.85 -16.31
CA TYR A 146 28.61 17.00 -15.85
C TYR A 146 28.47 17.30 -14.34
N LEU A 147 27.72 16.50 -13.59
CA LEU A 147 27.49 16.70 -12.14
C LEU A 147 28.28 15.73 -11.23
N GLN A 148 29.18 14.91 -11.77
CA GLN A 148 30.00 13.99 -10.98
C GLN A 148 31.50 14.29 -11.06
N PRO A 149 32.11 14.77 -9.97
CA PRO A 149 33.44 14.39 -9.58
C PRO A 149 33.36 13.32 -8.48
N ASP A 150 33.95 12.16 -8.78
CA ASP A 150 34.56 11.24 -7.82
C ASP A 150 33.63 10.47 -6.86
N MET A 151 33.01 9.40 -7.35
CA MET A 151 32.33 8.39 -6.52
C MET A 151 32.86 7.00 -6.92
N GLY A 152 33.76 6.44 -6.10
CA GLY A 152 34.46 5.19 -6.32
C GLY A 152 33.54 3.96 -6.42
N ALA A 153 33.70 3.19 -7.51
CA ALA A 153 32.97 1.96 -7.76
C ALA A 153 33.75 0.73 -7.24
N SER A 154 33.15 -0.03 -6.32
CA SER A 154 33.64 -1.34 -5.89
C SER A 154 32.92 -2.45 -6.66
N ALA A 155 33.69 -3.40 -7.19
CA ALA A 155 33.23 -4.54 -7.97
C ALA A 155 32.60 -5.65 -7.11
N ALA A 156 31.59 -6.34 -7.65
CA ALA A 156 30.98 -7.53 -7.07
C ALA A 156 31.71 -8.82 -7.51
N PRO A 157 31.79 -9.88 -6.67
CA PRO A 157 32.47 -11.13 -7.03
C PRO A 157 31.56 -12.14 -7.76
N GLN A 158 32.18 -12.91 -8.65
CA GLN A 158 31.59 -13.98 -9.46
C GLN A 158 31.33 -15.25 -8.63
N ALA A 159 30.15 -15.85 -8.80
CA ALA A 159 29.80 -17.15 -8.23
C ALA A 159 30.27 -18.31 -9.13
N VAL A 160 30.93 -19.29 -8.52
CA VAL A 160 31.45 -20.52 -9.13
C VAL A 160 30.30 -21.52 -9.31
N GLN A 161 30.07 -22.01 -10.53
CA GLN A 161 29.06 -23.03 -10.84
C GLN A 161 29.64 -24.44 -10.66
N GLU A 162 29.01 -25.23 -9.80
CA GLU A 162 29.29 -26.65 -9.58
C GLU A 162 28.59 -27.49 -10.66
N ILE A 163 29.36 -28.29 -11.40
CA ILE A 163 28.89 -29.03 -12.58
C ILE A 163 28.10 -30.27 -12.16
N ASP A 164 26.78 -30.25 -12.38
CA ASP A 164 25.87 -31.40 -12.22
C ASP A 164 26.11 -32.44 -13.34
N ARG A 165 26.58 -33.64 -12.96
CA ARG A 165 27.00 -34.72 -13.89
C ARG A 165 25.86 -35.64 -14.33
N ARG A 166 24.59 -35.32 -14.06
CA ARG A 166 23.46 -36.16 -14.52
C ARG A 166 23.21 -36.01 -16.01
N THR A 167 22.99 -37.14 -16.67
CA THR A 167 22.50 -37.15 -18.05
C THR A 167 21.08 -36.58 -18.11
N ALA A 168 20.71 -36.00 -19.26
CA ALA A 168 19.43 -35.28 -19.40
C ALA A 168 18.20 -36.17 -19.08
N VAL A 169 18.31 -37.47 -19.36
CA VAL A 169 17.27 -38.48 -19.10
C VAL A 169 17.10 -38.76 -17.59
N GLU A 170 18.20 -38.76 -16.83
CA GLU A 170 18.18 -38.98 -15.37
C GLU A 170 17.63 -37.77 -14.60
N ARG A 171 17.75 -36.56 -15.18
CA ARG A 171 17.13 -35.34 -14.64
C ARG A 171 15.61 -35.31 -14.85
N THR A 172 15.11 -35.86 -15.94
CA THR A 172 13.67 -35.88 -16.25
C THR A 172 12.88 -36.94 -15.48
N LEU A 173 13.55 -37.98 -14.98
CA LEU A 173 12.90 -39.09 -14.26
C LEU A 173 13.05 -39.04 -12.74
N GLY A 174 13.51 -37.91 -12.18
CA GLY A 174 13.51 -37.68 -10.73
C GLY A 174 14.50 -38.54 -9.94
N ALA A 175 15.58 -39.03 -10.57
CA ALA A 175 16.55 -39.88 -9.88
C ALA A 175 17.22 -39.14 -8.69
N PRO A 176 17.21 -39.73 -7.48
CA PRO A 176 17.79 -39.11 -6.29
C PRO A 176 19.32 -38.97 -6.41
N ARG A 177 19.87 -37.94 -5.75
CA ARG A 177 21.28 -37.54 -5.87
C ARG A 177 22.29 -38.54 -5.26
N ASN A 178 21.82 -39.63 -4.63
CA ASN A 178 22.63 -40.67 -3.99
C ASN A 178 21.95 -42.05 -4.15
N PRO A 179 22.66 -43.12 -4.59
CA PRO A 179 22.05 -44.39 -4.99
C PRO A 179 21.85 -45.43 -3.85
N THR A 180 21.65 -45.00 -2.61
CA THR A 180 21.54 -45.91 -1.43
C THR A 180 20.17 -45.93 -0.74
N ALA A 181 19.12 -45.38 -1.36
CA ALA A 181 17.76 -45.50 -0.84
C ALA A 181 17.11 -46.81 -1.32
N ALA A 182 16.90 -47.74 -0.39
CA ALA A 182 16.19 -48.99 -0.64
C ALA A 182 14.73 -48.74 -1.06
N LEU A 183 14.24 -49.50 -2.03
CA LEU A 183 12.86 -49.44 -2.50
C LEU A 183 11.89 -49.89 -1.38
N PRO A 184 10.71 -49.23 -1.25
CA PRO A 184 9.72 -49.55 -0.23
C PRO A 184 9.12 -50.95 -0.42
N SER A 185 8.78 -51.61 0.69
CA SER A 185 8.20 -52.95 0.68
C SER A 185 6.71 -52.92 0.29
N LEU A 186 6.19 -54.04 -0.22
CA LEU A 186 4.77 -54.17 -0.59
C LEU A 186 3.80 -53.80 0.54
N ALA A 187 4.15 -54.09 1.80
CA ALA A 187 3.34 -53.70 2.95
C ALA A 187 3.28 -52.17 3.18
N GLN A 188 4.33 -51.44 2.80
CA GLN A 188 4.30 -49.97 2.81
C GLN A 188 3.44 -49.43 1.66
N VAL A 189 3.37 -50.13 0.52
CA VAL A 189 2.48 -49.77 -0.57
C VAL A 189 1.02 -49.96 -0.18
N ASP A 190 0.67 -51.09 0.45
CA ASP A 190 -0.71 -51.34 0.91
C ASP A 190 -1.16 -50.36 1.99
N ALA A 191 -0.27 -49.98 2.91
CA ALA A 191 -0.57 -48.96 3.91
C ALA A 191 -0.80 -47.58 3.28
N VAL A 192 -0.04 -47.23 2.24
CA VAL A 192 -0.25 -45.99 1.48
C VAL A 192 -1.57 -46.03 0.72
N ILE A 193 -1.96 -47.17 0.13
CA ILE A 193 -3.24 -47.30 -0.57
C ILE A 193 -4.40 -47.07 0.40
N ALA A 194 -4.41 -47.73 1.57
CA ALA A 194 -5.47 -47.55 2.57
C ALA A 194 -5.55 -46.11 3.11
N ASP A 195 -4.41 -45.45 3.29
CA ASP A 195 -4.35 -44.04 3.72
C ASP A 195 -4.84 -43.10 2.60
N THR A 196 -4.58 -43.46 1.34
CA THR A 196 -5.04 -42.70 0.16
C THR A 196 -6.55 -42.83 -0.02
N ASP A 197 -7.12 -44.03 0.17
CA ASP A 197 -8.56 -44.26 0.07
C ASP A 197 -9.31 -43.49 1.17
N ALA A 198 -8.80 -43.47 2.41
CA ALA A 198 -9.39 -42.68 3.49
C ALA A 198 -9.30 -41.15 3.24
N LEU A 199 -8.24 -40.71 2.56
CA LEU A 199 -8.08 -39.31 2.13
C LEU A 199 -9.06 -38.94 1.02
N LEU A 200 -9.31 -39.85 0.08
CA LEU A 200 -10.28 -39.64 -1.01
C LEU A 200 -11.71 -39.59 -0.49
N ASP A 201 -12.09 -40.45 0.46
CA ASP A 201 -13.42 -40.40 1.09
C ASP A 201 -13.62 -39.10 1.89
N ALA A 202 -12.57 -38.60 2.54
CA ALA A 202 -12.61 -37.31 3.25
C ALA A 202 -12.67 -36.12 2.27
N GLU A 203 -11.97 -36.20 1.14
CA GLU A 203 -12.01 -35.21 0.06
C GLU A 203 -13.40 -35.17 -0.60
N GLU A 204 -14.03 -36.31 -0.86
CA GLU A 204 -15.37 -36.39 -1.45
C GLU A 204 -16.44 -35.80 -0.52
N ALA A 205 -16.28 -35.93 0.80
CA ALA A 205 -17.15 -35.30 1.78
C ALA A 205 -16.99 -33.76 1.88
N GLU A 206 -15.82 -33.22 1.52
CA GLU A 206 -15.56 -31.77 1.47
C GLU A 206 -15.83 -31.16 0.07
N ALA A 207 -15.87 -31.98 -0.98
CA ALA A 207 -16.01 -31.56 -2.38
C ALA A 207 -17.42 -31.10 -2.79
N ASP A 208 -18.47 -31.38 -1.99
CA ASP A 208 -19.85 -30.93 -2.27
C ASP A 208 -20.07 -29.42 -1.93
N LEU A 209 -19.00 -28.68 -1.66
CA LEU A 209 -18.98 -27.21 -1.49
C LEU A 209 -18.51 -26.45 -2.75
N ASP A 210 -18.31 -27.12 -3.90
CA ASP A 210 -18.02 -26.41 -5.16
C ASP A 210 -19.30 -25.76 -5.73
N ASP A 211 -19.53 -24.51 -5.36
CA ASP A 211 -20.55 -23.59 -5.90
C ASP A 211 -20.34 -23.22 -7.40
N GLY A 212 -19.53 -24.01 -8.11
CA GLY A 212 -19.11 -23.82 -9.49
C GLY A 212 -18.23 -22.58 -9.68
N ARG A 213 -17.72 -21.99 -8.60
CA ARG A 213 -16.92 -20.75 -8.67
C ARG A 213 -15.52 -21.04 -9.20
N GLU A 214 -14.96 -22.20 -8.89
CA GLU A 214 -13.70 -22.64 -9.50
C GLU A 214 -13.91 -23.01 -10.98
N ALA A 215 -15.01 -23.67 -11.34
CA ALA A 215 -15.38 -23.90 -12.73
C ALA A 215 -15.55 -22.59 -13.52
N ARG A 216 -16.14 -21.54 -12.92
CA ARG A 216 -16.22 -20.20 -13.52
C ARG A 216 -14.86 -19.50 -13.62
N LYS A 217 -13.96 -19.69 -12.65
CA LYS A 217 -12.56 -19.19 -12.73
C LYS A 217 -11.74 -19.92 -13.80
N MET A 218 -12.05 -21.19 -14.10
CA MET A 218 -11.41 -21.97 -15.17
C MET A 218 -11.77 -21.47 -16.57
N LEU A 219 -12.87 -20.71 -16.73
CA LEU A 219 -13.21 -20.01 -17.98
C LEU A 219 -12.32 -18.79 -18.23
N LEU A 220 -11.61 -18.30 -17.21
CA LEU A 220 -10.64 -17.22 -17.36
C LEU A 220 -9.32 -17.77 -17.89
N PRO A 221 -8.65 -17.07 -18.82
CA PRO A 221 -7.32 -17.47 -19.29
C PRO A 221 -6.35 -17.67 -18.13
N ARG A 222 -5.49 -18.69 -18.22
CA ARG A 222 -4.53 -19.04 -17.17
C ARG A 222 -3.69 -17.85 -16.72
N SER A 223 -3.32 -16.97 -17.66
CA SER A 223 -2.58 -15.73 -17.40
C SER A 223 -3.32 -14.72 -16.52
N VAL A 224 -4.66 -14.75 -16.49
CA VAL A 224 -5.52 -13.90 -15.65
C VAL A 224 -5.78 -14.57 -14.30
N ARG A 225 -5.98 -15.89 -14.28
CA ARG A 225 -6.22 -16.66 -13.06
C ARG A 225 -5.00 -16.71 -12.14
N GLU A 226 -3.80 -16.82 -12.71
CA GLU A 226 -2.53 -16.90 -11.99
C GLU A 226 -1.79 -15.56 -11.97
N ALA A 227 -2.45 -14.48 -12.42
CA ALA A 227 -1.87 -13.14 -12.37
C ALA A 227 -1.59 -12.75 -10.92
N PRO A 228 -0.32 -12.49 -10.54
CA PRO A 228 -0.05 -11.91 -9.24
C PRO A 228 -0.76 -10.56 -9.15
N VAL A 229 -1.40 -10.28 -8.02
CA VAL A 229 -2.00 -8.97 -7.74
C VAL A 229 -0.86 -7.95 -7.71
N SER A 230 -0.64 -7.30 -8.86
CA SER A 230 0.47 -6.36 -9.12
C SER A 230 0.13 -4.92 -8.72
N ALA A 231 -0.88 -4.75 -7.85
CA ALA A 231 -1.18 -3.46 -7.28
C ALA A 231 -0.16 -3.18 -6.16
N ASP A 232 0.58 -2.09 -6.33
CA ASP A 232 1.58 -1.65 -5.37
C ASP A 232 0.87 -0.91 -4.24
N TYR A 233 0.37 -1.66 -3.26
CA TYR A 233 -0.39 -1.14 -2.13
C TYR A 233 0.47 -0.38 -1.11
N SER A 234 1.80 -0.30 -1.30
CA SER A 234 2.72 0.30 -0.33
C SER A 234 2.45 1.80 -0.10
N HIS A 235 2.07 2.54 -1.15
CA HIS A 235 1.77 3.97 -1.05
C HIS A 235 0.36 4.25 -0.50
N THR A 236 -0.63 3.43 -0.83
CA THR A 236 -1.97 3.52 -0.24
C THR A 236 -1.92 3.16 1.23
N GLU A 237 -1.13 2.13 1.59
CA GLU A 237 -0.94 1.71 2.97
C GLU A 237 -0.34 2.81 3.86
N THR A 238 0.70 3.50 3.38
CA THR A 238 1.32 4.60 4.14
C THR A 238 0.42 5.84 4.23
N TRP A 239 -0.43 6.07 3.24
CA TRP A 239 -1.43 7.15 3.26
C TRP A 239 -2.59 6.82 4.21
N GLU A 240 -3.17 5.63 4.09
CA GLU A 240 -4.26 5.12 4.94
C GLU A 240 -3.81 5.05 6.40
N ARG A 241 -2.59 4.59 6.67
CA ARG A 241 -2.02 4.57 8.03
C ARG A 241 -1.95 5.96 8.64
N ARG A 242 -1.49 6.98 7.90
CA ARG A 242 -1.46 8.37 8.40
C ARG A 242 -2.86 8.93 8.65
N HIS A 243 -3.84 8.57 7.81
CA HIS A 243 -5.23 9.01 7.96
C HIS A 243 -5.88 8.35 9.18
N VAL A 244 -5.64 7.05 9.38
CA VAL A 244 -6.03 6.31 10.58
C VAL A 244 -5.43 6.94 11.83
N GLU A 245 -4.13 7.19 11.85
CA GLU A 245 -3.42 7.75 13.02
C GLU A 245 -3.96 9.13 13.40
N ALA A 246 -4.17 10.02 12.43
CA ALA A 246 -4.67 11.37 12.69
C ALA A 246 -6.13 11.39 13.18
N LEU A 247 -7.02 10.58 12.58
CA LEU A 247 -8.40 10.51 13.05
C LEU A 247 -8.51 9.83 14.41
N ARG A 248 -7.70 8.80 14.66
CA ARG A 248 -7.57 8.16 15.97
C ARG A 248 -7.14 9.16 17.04
N GLU A 249 -6.10 9.96 16.77
CA GLU A 249 -5.60 10.96 17.70
C GLU A 249 -6.67 12.01 18.05
N VAL A 250 -7.39 12.53 17.04
CA VAL A 250 -8.49 13.49 17.27
C VAL A 250 -9.59 12.88 18.13
N GLN A 251 -10.00 11.64 17.84
CA GLN A 251 -11.07 10.95 18.56
C GLN A 251 -10.66 10.61 20.00
N ASP A 252 -9.47 10.03 20.20
CA ASP A 252 -8.97 9.63 21.52
C ASP A 252 -8.72 10.86 22.42
N LEU A 253 -8.19 11.96 21.88
CA LEU A 253 -8.04 13.22 22.64
C LEU A 253 -9.39 13.85 23.02
N ALA A 254 -10.39 13.76 22.14
CA ALA A 254 -11.74 14.24 22.45
C ALA A 254 -12.42 13.36 23.52
N ALA A 255 -12.26 12.03 23.45
CA ALA A 255 -12.75 11.10 24.44
C ALA A 255 -12.09 11.29 25.82
N GLU A 256 -10.78 11.48 25.84
CA GLU A 256 -10.06 11.77 27.08
C GLU A 256 -10.49 13.13 27.66
N HIS A 257 -10.65 14.16 26.82
CA HIS A 257 -11.14 15.45 27.27
C HIS A 257 -12.53 15.33 27.92
N THR A 258 -13.48 14.63 27.28
CA THR A 258 -14.81 14.39 27.86
C THR A 258 -14.72 13.61 29.16
N THR A 259 -13.91 12.55 29.21
CA THR A 259 -13.75 11.70 30.40
C THR A 259 -13.22 12.51 31.59
N VAL A 260 -12.19 13.34 31.37
CA VAL A 260 -11.62 14.20 32.41
C VAL A 260 -12.59 15.31 32.83
N ALA A 261 -13.35 15.88 31.88
CA ALA A 261 -14.34 16.90 32.18
C ALA A 261 -15.53 16.36 32.97
N HIS A 262 -15.99 15.14 32.69
CA HIS A 262 -17.10 14.49 33.40
C HIS A 262 -16.78 14.21 34.87
N GLY A 263 -15.48 14.02 35.18
CA GLY A 263 -14.99 13.81 36.53
C GLY A 263 -14.87 15.09 37.37
N LEU A 264 -15.23 16.27 36.85
CA LEU A 264 -15.20 17.53 37.57
C LEU A 264 -16.41 17.65 38.51
N ASN A 265 -16.15 17.86 39.79
CA ASN A 265 -17.14 17.95 40.86
C ASN A 265 -16.99 19.24 41.70
N GLY A 266 -16.27 20.24 41.18
CA GLY A 266 -16.27 21.61 41.70
C GLY A 266 -15.33 21.87 42.89
N ILE A 267 -14.69 20.82 43.41
CA ILE A 267 -13.61 20.85 44.40
C ILE A 267 -12.29 20.39 43.72
N ASP A 268 -12.20 20.56 42.40
CA ASP A 268 -11.13 19.98 41.59
C ASP A 268 -9.80 20.71 41.75
N ASP A 269 -8.72 19.93 41.82
CA ASP A 269 -7.36 20.45 41.93
C ASP A 269 -6.94 21.22 40.66
N GLN A 270 -6.18 22.30 40.85
CA GLN A 270 -5.59 23.12 39.78
C GLN A 270 -4.84 22.28 38.73
N ALA A 271 -4.29 21.13 39.13
CA ALA A 271 -3.62 20.19 38.24
C ALA A 271 -4.56 19.58 37.18
N ARG A 272 -5.82 19.34 37.52
CA ARG A 272 -6.83 18.79 36.61
C ARG A 272 -7.32 19.84 35.62
N ILE A 273 -7.50 21.08 36.04
CA ILE A 273 -7.79 22.21 35.16
C ILE A 273 -6.65 22.38 34.14
N ALA A 274 -5.40 22.41 34.61
CA ALA A 274 -4.23 22.47 33.74
C ALA A 274 -4.09 21.25 32.81
N ARG A 275 -4.67 20.10 33.14
CA ARG A 275 -4.74 18.93 32.26
C ARG A 275 -5.77 19.14 31.15
N LEU A 276 -6.95 19.67 31.46
CA LEU A 276 -7.97 19.98 30.46
C LEU A 276 -7.49 21.02 29.44
N ASP A 277 -6.80 22.07 29.89
CA ASP A 277 -6.22 23.07 28.99
C ASP A 277 -5.20 22.46 28.03
N ARG A 278 -4.34 21.56 28.53
CA ARG A 278 -3.39 20.81 27.69
C ARG A 278 -4.11 19.90 26.69
N LEU A 279 -5.16 19.20 27.11
CA LEU A 279 -5.96 18.35 26.21
C LEU A 279 -6.65 19.18 25.12
N ARG A 280 -7.18 20.36 25.46
CA ARG A 280 -7.80 21.26 24.48
C ARG A 280 -6.79 21.82 23.48
N ALA A 281 -5.59 22.18 23.94
CA ALA A 281 -4.51 22.63 23.08
C ALA A 281 -4.04 21.51 22.14
N ALA A 282 -3.84 20.29 22.66
CA ALA A 282 -3.46 19.11 21.89
C ALA A 282 -4.51 18.77 20.83
N LEU A 283 -5.79 18.77 21.20
CA LEU A 283 -6.89 18.52 20.26
C LEU A 283 -6.94 19.57 19.14
N SER A 284 -6.68 20.84 19.47
CA SER A 284 -6.62 21.92 18.47
C SER A 284 -5.40 21.79 17.54
N ALA A 285 -4.29 21.22 18.01
CA ALA A 285 -3.14 20.89 17.18
C ALA A 285 -3.45 19.70 16.27
N ALA A 286 -3.95 18.59 16.83
CA ALA A 286 -4.30 17.38 16.10
C ALA A 286 -5.29 17.65 14.95
N ARG A 287 -6.28 18.52 15.15
CA ARG A 287 -7.21 18.92 14.07
C ARG A 287 -6.51 19.68 12.93
N ARG A 288 -5.56 20.56 13.26
CA ARG A 288 -4.79 21.28 12.24
C ARG A 288 -3.85 20.34 11.48
N ASP A 289 -3.25 19.39 12.18
CA ASP A 289 -2.36 18.39 11.58
C ASP A 289 -3.14 17.43 10.68
N ALA A 290 -4.34 17.01 11.11
CA ALA A 290 -5.29 16.22 10.31
C ALA A 290 -5.68 16.95 9.00
N LEU A 291 -5.96 18.26 9.06
CA LEU A 291 -6.21 19.06 7.85
C LEU A 291 -4.98 19.13 6.94
N ALA A 292 -3.78 19.29 7.53
CA ALA A 292 -2.54 19.41 6.77
C ALA A 292 -2.20 18.14 5.97
N ILE A 293 -2.64 16.96 6.44
CA ILE A 293 -2.47 15.69 5.71
C ILE A 293 -3.58 15.40 4.69
N GLY A 294 -4.59 16.28 4.59
CA GLY A 294 -5.64 16.21 3.57
C GLY A 294 -6.96 15.56 4.00
N LEU A 295 -7.18 15.34 5.31
CA LEU A 295 -8.50 14.95 5.81
C LEU A 295 -9.50 16.07 5.61
N THR A 296 -10.75 15.71 5.31
CA THR A 296 -11.82 16.70 5.17
C THR A 296 -12.30 17.17 6.54
N ASP A 297 -12.78 18.42 6.62
CA ASP A 297 -13.40 18.95 7.84
C ASP A 297 -14.52 18.05 8.37
N ASN A 298 -15.28 17.41 7.49
CA ASN A 298 -16.37 16.51 7.88
C ASN A 298 -15.85 15.25 8.60
N GLN A 299 -14.78 14.63 8.10
CA GLN A 299 -14.15 13.47 8.74
C GLN A 299 -13.58 13.83 10.12
N ILE A 300 -12.88 14.97 10.21
CA ILE A 300 -12.33 15.47 11.47
C ILE A 300 -13.45 15.80 12.46
N GLN A 301 -14.52 16.43 11.98
CA GLN A 301 -15.67 16.75 12.82
C GLN A 301 -16.37 15.49 13.33
N THR A 302 -16.47 14.45 12.50
CA THR A 302 -17.07 13.16 12.88
C THR A 302 -16.23 12.48 13.97
N ALA A 303 -14.90 12.41 13.79
CA ALA A 303 -13.98 11.91 14.81
C ALA A 303 -14.07 12.69 16.12
N TYR A 304 -14.13 14.02 16.03
CA TYR A 304 -14.33 14.88 17.19
C TYR A 304 -15.67 14.60 17.90
N THR A 305 -16.78 14.46 17.17
CA THR A 305 -18.09 14.21 17.79
C THR A 305 -18.15 12.83 18.45
N THR A 306 -17.66 11.78 17.78
CA THR A 306 -17.62 10.42 18.34
C THR A 306 -16.75 10.37 19.61
N GLY A 307 -15.58 11.02 19.57
CA GLY A 307 -14.72 11.13 20.75
C GLY A 307 -15.37 11.95 21.86
N ARG A 308 -15.99 13.09 21.53
CA ARG A 308 -16.70 13.92 22.51
C ARG A 308 -17.82 13.16 23.22
N ASP A 309 -18.45 12.20 22.56
CA ASP A 309 -19.47 11.33 23.15
C ASP A 309 -18.86 10.23 24.07
N GLY A 310 -17.54 10.29 24.31
CA GLY A 310 -16.80 9.40 25.23
C GLY A 310 -16.27 8.14 24.57
N THR A 311 -16.38 8.01 23.24
CA THR A 311 -16.05 6.77 22.53
C THR A 311 -14.64 6.83 21.95
N TYR A 312 -13.76 5.95 22.43
CA TYR A 312 -12.39 5.80 21.90
C TYR A 312 -12.39 5.11 20.54
N TRP A 313 -11.33 5.37 19.75
CA TRP A 313 -11.16 4.78 18.42
C TRP A 313 -11.17 3.26 18.45
N ALA A 314 -10.56 2.66 19.48
CA ALA A 314 -10.48 1.21 19.65
C ALA A 314 -11.86 0.55 19.84
N THR A 315 -12.85 1.29 20.36
CA THR A 315 -14.21 0.79 20.56
C THR A 315 -15.06 0.96 19.32
N GLN A 316 -15.06 2.17 18.75
CA GLN A 316 -15.81 2.48 17.54
C GLN A 316 -15.06 3.53 16.72
N PRO A 317 -14.36 3.12 15.65
CA PRO A 317 -13.72 4.04 14.73
C PRO A 317 -14.75 4.99 14.11
N SER A 318 -14.45 6.28 14.09
CA SER A 318 -15.30 7.30 13.45
C SER A 318 -15.41 7.13 11.92
N ASP A 319 -14.45 6.44 11.31
CA ASP A 319 -14.53 5.95 9.94
C ASP A 319 -14.43 4.41 9.95
N PRO A 320 -15.52 3.68 9.62
CA PRO A 320 -15.53 2.21 9.63
C PRO A 320 -14.55 1.57 8.64
N GLN A 321 -14.28 2.22 7.49
CA GLN A 321 -13.37 1.68 6.49
C GLN A 321 -11.92 1.81 6.95
N LEU A 322 -11.54 2.99 7.46
CA LEU A 322 -10.21 3.22 8.03
C LEU A 322 -10.00 2.41 9.31
N GLY A 323 -11.05 2.22 10.12
CA GLY A 323 -11.04 1.30 11.26
C GLY A 323 -10.71 -0.14 10.86
N ARG A 324 -11.36 -0.64 9.79
CA ARG A 324 -11.07 -1.98 9.25
C ARG A 324 -9.65 -2.08 8.70
N ILE A 325 -9.15 -1.05 8.02
CA ILE A 325 -7.77 -1.01 7.54
C ILE A 325 -6.79 -1.05 8.72
N ALA A 326 -7.05 -0.29 9.79
CA ALA A 326 -6.22 -0.31 10.99
C ALA A 326 -6.10 -1.71 11.60
N GLN A 327 -7.24 -2.42 11.73
CA GLN A 327 -7.27 -3.79 12.22
C GLN A 327 -6.48 -4.75 11.33
N LEU A 328 -6.62 -4.63 10.00
CA LEU A 328 -5.89 -5.47 9.04
C LEU A 328 -4.38 -5.21 9.09
N LEU A 329 -3.96 -3.96 9.30
CA LEU A 329 -2.55 -3.62 9.47
C LEU A 329 -1.97 -4.23 10.75
N GLU A 330 -2.72 -4.17 11.85
CA GLU A 330 -2.32 -4.79 13.11
C GLU A 330 -2.19 -6.33 12.98
N HIS A 331 -3.19 -6.99 12.39
CA HIS A 331 -3.13 -8.43 12.13
C HIS A 331 -1.94 -8.82 11.26
N ARG A 332 -1.64 -8.04 10.22
CA ARG A 332 -0.50 -8.29 9.34
C ARG A 332 0.82 -8.11 10.09
N ASP A 333 0.96 -7.04 10.87
CA ASP A 333 2.19 -6.75 11.59
C ASP A 333 2.44 -7.82 12.66
N LEU A 334 1.38 -8.34 13.30
CA LEU A 334 1.43 -9.53 14.17
C LEU A 334 1.87 -10.78 13.39
N ALA A 335 1.26 -11.06 12.23
CA ALA A 335 1.64 -12.20 11.38
C ALA A 335 3.10 -12.13 10.90
N ARG A 336 3.62 -10.93 10.62
CA ARG A 336 5.04 -10.72 10.28
C ARG A 336 5.94 -10.98 11.47
N ALA A 337 5.56 -10.49 12.65
CA ALA A 337 6.32 -10.74 13.87
C ALA A 337 6.37 -12.23 14.22
N THR A 338 5.26 -12.96 14.05
CA THR A 338 5.22 -14.42 14.27
C THR A 338 6.07 -15.14 13.21
N ALA A 339 5.96 -14.78 11.94
CA ALA A 339 6.79 -15.36 10.87
C ALA A 339 8.30 -15.14 11.09
N GLU A 340 8.71 -13.94 11.51
CA GLU A 340 10.10 -13.66 11.87
C GLU A 340 10.54 -14.46 13.10
N SER A 341 9.66 -14.63 14.09
CA SER A 341 9.95 -15.48 15.24
C SER A 341 10.21 -16.93 14.84
N TYR A 342 9.42 -17.48 13.91
CA TYR A 342 9.63 -18.82 13.35
C TYR A 342 10.93 -18.91 12.54
N ARG A 343 11.22 -17.88 11.72
CA ARG A 343 12.48 -17.80 10.96
C ARG A 343 13.69 -17.80 11.90
N VAL A 344 13.67 -17.00 12.95
CA VAL A 344 14.75 -16.96 13.96
C VAL A 344 14.90 -18.31 14.65
N GLN A 345 13.80 -18.97 15.04
CA GLN A 345 13.82 -20.30 15.64
C GLN A 345 14.44 -21.35 14.70
N LEU A 346 14.05 -21.36 13.42
CA LEU A 346 14.61 -22.25 12.40
C LEU A 346 16.09 -21.98 12.14
N THR A 347 16.52 -20.72 12.15
CA THR A 347 17.92 -20.34 11.92
C THR A 347 18.82 -20.67 13.11
N ARG A 348 18.24 -20.72 14.32
CA ARG A 348 18.96 -21.09 15.56
C ARG A 348 19.10 -22.60 15.75
N ALA A 349 18.17 -23.41 15.20
CA ALA A 349 18.19 -24.86 15.27
C ALA A 349 19.48 -25.54 14.70
N PRO A 350 20.10 -25.09 13.58
CA PRO A 350 21.35 -25.68 13.09
C PRO A 350 22.60 -25.23 13.88
N ALA A 351 22.60 -24.03 14.49
CA ALA A 351 23.74 -23.53 15.27
C ALA A 351 23.90 -24.30 16.61
N ALA A 352 22.81 -24.75 17.22
CA ALA A 352 22.84 -25.61 18.39
C ALA A 352 23.36 -27.03 18.09
N ARG A 353 23.25 -27.52 16.85
CA ARG A 353 23.75 -28.85 16.44
C ARG A 353 25.24 -28.88 16.10
N GLN A 354 25.83 -27.76 15.66
CA GLN A 354 27.26 -27.69 15.30
C GLN A 354 28.18 -27.40 16.51
N SER A 355 27.61 -27.16 17.69
CA SER A 355 28.35 -26.87 18.93
C SER A 355 28.49 -28.07 19.86
N LEU A 356 28.10 -29.29 19.43
CA LEU A 356 28.41 -30.50 20.19
C LEU A 356 29.74 -31.09 19.72
N PRO A 357 30.76 -31.23 20.59
CA PRO A 357 31.87 -32.13 20.29
C PRO A 357 31.32 -33.55 20.20
N ALA A 358 31.80 -34.31 19.22
CA ALA A 358 31.46 -35.71 19.03
C ALA A 358 31.80 -36.52 20.29
N ALA A 359 30.80 -36.75 21.14
CA ALA A 359 30.86 -37.70 22.23
C ALA A 359 29.51 -38.40 22.33
N THR A 360 29.53 -39.67 21.91
CA THR A 360 28.72 -40.80 22.39
C THR A 360 27.21 -40.60 22.55
N ALA A 361 26.49 -41.37 21.73
CA ALA A 361 25.11 -41.77 21.96
C ALA A 361 24.84 -42.09 23.43
N ASP A 362 23.88 -41.40 24.04
CA ASP A 362 22.67 -41.97 24.66
C ASP A 362 21.80 -40.83 25.24
N ALA A 363 20.52 -41.11 25.47
CA ALA A 363 19.50 -40.30 26.15
C ALA A 363 18.77 -39.21 25.34
N ALA A 364 17.56 -39.59 24.92
CA ALA A 364 16.47 -38.66 24.64
C ALA A 364 16.16 -37.80 25.87
N VAL A 365 16.07 -36.48 25.68
CA VAL A 365 15.51 -35.55 26.66
C VAL A 365 14.33 -34.82 26.02
N PRO A 366 13.15 -34.79 26.66
CA PRO A 366 11.96 -34.14 26.12
C PRO A 366 12.11 -32.61 26.15
N VAL A 367 11.63 -31.97 25.08
CA VAL A 367 11.50 -30.52 24.97
C VAL A 367 10.34 -30.08 25.88
N THR A 368 10.67 -29.44 26.99
CA THR A 368 9.71 -28.77 27.87
C THR A 368 9.39 -27.37 27.32
N HIS A 369 8.14 -27.12 26.97
CA HIS A 369 7.62 -25.78 26.72
C HIS A 369 7.51 -25.03 28.05
N GLY A 370 8.49 -24.16 28.33
CA GLY A 370 8.43 -23.22 29.45
C GLY A 370 7.54 -22.01 29.11
N SER A 371 6.22 -22.17 29.21
CA SER A 371 5.31 -21.04 29.41
C SER A 371 5.27 -20.73 30.91
N SER A 372 6.11 -19.80 31.35
CA SER A 372 5.97 -19.22 32.68
C SER A 372 4.99 -18.05 32.59
N VAL A 373 3.71 -18.35 32.79
CA VAL A 373 2.72 -17.39 33.28
C VAL A 373 2.21 -17.98 34.58
N GLU A 374 2.35 -17.22 35.65
CA GLU A 374 1.86 -17.53 37.00
C GLU A 374 0.41 -18.00 36.96
N THR A 375 0.22 -19.24 37.42
CA THR A 375 -1.06 -19.80 37.79
C THR A 375 -1.63 -19.08 39.01
N ALA A 376 -2.72 -18.34 38.82
CA ALA A 376 -3.78 -18.32 39.82
C ALA A 376 -4.60 -19.61 39.61
N ALA A 377 -4.54 -20.49 40.59
CA ALA A 377 -5.16 -21.81 40.58
C ALA A 377 -6.68 -21.72 40.50
N LEU A 378 -7.29 -22.34 39.49
CA LEU A 378 -8.62 -22.94 39.58
C LEU A 378 -8.65 -24.25 38.77
N ASP A 379 -8.96 -25.30 39.53
CA ASP A 379 -9.41 -26.66 39.25
C ASP A 379 -9.73 -27.05 37.78
N LEU A 380 -9.08 -28.12 37.31
CA LEU A 380 -9.38 -28.80 36.04
C LEU A 380 -10.47 -29.86 36.27
N GLY A 381 -11.71 -29.51 35.96
CA GLY A 381 -12.80 -30.45 35.71
C GLY A 381 -13.27 -30.33 34.25
N ALA A 382 -13.35 -31.46 33.56
CA ALA A 382 -13.72 -31.61 32.14
C ALA A 382 -14.84 -30.66 31.65
N GLY A 383 -14.61 -29.96 30.53
CA GLY A 383 -15.68 -29.18 29.89
C GLY A 383 -15.26 -28.06 28.93
N THR A 384 -14.24 -28.24 28.08
CA THR A 384 -13.84 -27.20 27.12
C THR A 384 -14.79 -27.06 25.91
N GLY A 385 -15.63 -28.06 25.64
CA GLY A 385 -16.62 -28.00 24.55
C GLY A 385 -17.83 -27.13 24.90
N GLU A 386 -18.33 -27.20 26.13
CA GLU A 386 -19.58 -26.56 26.55
C GLU A 386 -19.42 -25.04 26.77
N ALA A 387 -18.21 -24.60 27.15
CA ALA A 387 -17.89 -23.19 27.33
C ALA A 387 -17.87 -22.41 25.99
N ILE A 388 -17.55 -23.07 24.88
CA ILE A 388 -17.56 -22.44 23.55
C ILE A 388 -19.01 -22.33 23.04
N THR A 389 -19.83 -23.36 23.19
CA THR A 389 -21.26 -23.30 22.82
C THR A 389 -22.02 -22.25 23.63
N THR A 390 -21.73 -22.15 24.94
CA THR A 390 -22.38 -21.15 25.81
C THR A 390 -21.95 -19.71 25.47
N ALA A 391 -20.70 -19.51 25.06
CA ALA A 391 -20.22 -18.20 24.61
C ALA A 391 -20.77 -17.80 23.22
N VAL A 392 -21.03 -18.77 22.35
CA VAL A 392 -21.65 -18.56 21.03
C VAL A 392 -23.15 -18.25 21.15
N ASP A 393 -23.88 -18.96 22.01
CA ASP A 393 -25.30 -18.71 22.26
C ASP A 393 -25.55 -17.37 23.00
N ALA A 394 -24.58 -16.90 23.81
CA ALA A 394 -24.66 -15.60 24.47
C ALA A 394 -24.39 -14.41 23.52
N ALA A 395 -23.71 -14.63 22.40
CA ALA A 395 -23.37 -13.58 21.43
C ALA A 395 -24.41 -13.41 20.31
N LEU A 396 -25.35 -14.35 20.17
CA LEU A 396 -26.42 -14.36 19.17
C LEU A 396 -27.75 -14.73 19.83
N PRO A 397 -28.49 -13.79 20.44
CA PRO A 397 -29.86 -14.07 20.82
C PRO A 397 -30.68 -14.35 19.54
N ASP A 398 -31.27 -15.54 19.50
CA ASP A 398 -32.25 -15.99 18.51
C ASP A 398 -33.17 -14.83 18.08
N THR A 399 -33.02 -14.34 16.85
CA THR A 399 -34.08 -13.60 16.17
C THR A 399 -35.12 -14.59 15.65
N GLY A 400 -35.67 -15.38 16.55
CA GLY A 400 -36.86 -16.19 16.35
C GLY A 400 -38.09 -15.37 16.73
N ASN A 401 -38.45 -14.39 15.89
CA ASN A 401 -39.84 -13.95 15.66
C ASN A 401 -39.86 -12.69 14.79
N GLY A 402 -40.06 -12.88 13.49
CA GLY A 402 -40.26 -11.78 12.56
C GLY A 402 -40.02 -12.15 11.12
N ILE A 403 -40.58 -13.28 10.67
CA ILE A 403 -40.86 -13.48 9.24
C ILE A 403 -41.84 -12.37 8.85
N ARG A 404 -41.29 -11.23 8.42
CA ARG A 404 -42.01 -10.22 7.67
C ARG A 404 -41.58 -10.43 6.23
N GLU A 405 -42.49 -11.02 5.47
CA GLU A 405 -42.48 -11.12 4.02
C GLU A 405 -41.80 -9.90 3.40
N TRP A 406 -40.62 -10.10 2.81
CA TRP A 406 -40.15 -9.22 1.75
C TRP A 406 -40.92 -9.62 0.49
N THR A 407 -42.17 -9.16 0.45
CA THR A 407 -42.98 -9.16 -0.75
C THR A 407 -42.26 -8.30 -1.79
N SER A 408 -41.88 -8.95 -2.88
CA SER A 408 -41.50 -8.28 -4.11
C SER A 408 -42.73 -7.62 -4.71
N ALA A 409 -42.67 -6.32 -5.02
CA ALA A 409 -43.45 -5.66 -6.08
C ALA A 409 -42.99 -4.19 -6.23
N PRO A 410 -43.26 -3.53 -7.37
CA PRO A 410 -42.93 -3.94 -8.74
C PRO A 410 -42.23 -2.80 -9.50
N ALA A 411 -41.79 -3.12 -10.72
CA ALA A 411 -41.30 -2.17 -11.71
C ALA A 411 -42.35 -1.09 -12.07
N GLU A 412 -41.87 0.16 -12.16
CA GLU A 412 -42.14 1.24 -13.16
C GLU A 412 -43.57 1.54 -13.65
N PRO A 413 -43.91 2.83 -13.92
CA PRO A 413 -43.53 3.42 -15.21
C PRO A 413 -43.19 4.92 -15.24
N ASP A 414 -42.22 5.25 -16.09
CA ASP A 414 -42.30 6.18 -17.22
C ASP A 414 -43.26 7.39 -17.09
N THR A 415 -42.69 8.60 -17.01
CA THR A 415 -43.35 9.83 -17.48
C THR A 415 -42.37 10.69 -18.27
N LYS A 416 -42.42 10.52 -19.59
CA LYS A 416 -42.08 11.54 -20.59
C LYS A 416 -43.07 12.70 -20.56
N GLU A 417 -42.62 13.82 -21.12
CA GLU A 417 -43.39 15.00 -21.55
C GLU A 417 -43.96 15.91 -20.47
N VAL A 418 -43.36 17.10 -20.29
CA VAL A 418 -43.87 18.35 -20.88
C VAL A 418 -42.70 19.33 -21.09
N ALA A 419 -42.56 19.78 -22.32
CA ALA A 419 -41.64 20.81 -22.76
C ALA A 419 -42.23 22.23 -22.58
N LEU A 420 -41.36 23.24 -22.67
CA LEU A 420 -41.63 24.63 -23.07
C LEU A 420 -42.40 25.53 -22.10
N GLN A 421 -41.67 26.36 -21.34
CA GLN A 421 -41.93 27.81 -21.21
C GLN A 421 -40.98 28.41 -20.17
N LEU A 422 -40.02 29.23 -20.63
CA LEU A 422 -39.59 30.47 -19.97
C LEU A 422 -38.44 31.07 -20.78
N ASP A 423 -38.80 31.66 -21.91
CA ASP A 423 -38.03 32.75 -22.51
C ASP A 423 -39.02 33.80 -22.99
N ARG A 424 -39.37 34.75 -22.10
CA ARG A 424 -39.81 36.11 -22.45
C ARG A 424 -40.05 36.97 -21.21
N GLU A 425 -39.44 38.15 -21.28
CA GLU A 425 -39.75 39.40 -20.55
C GLU A 425 -38.74 39.84 -19.48
N ALA A 426 -37.63 40.39 -19.97
CA ALA A 426 -36.92 41.50 -19.33
C ALA A 426 -36.54 42.55 -20.41
N THR A 427 -37.55 43.30 -20.86
CA THR A 427 -37.39 44.62 -21.49
C THR A 427 -38.67 45.43 -21.24
N LEU A 428 -38.67 46.18 -20.13
CA LEU A 428 -39.07 47.59 -20.01
C LEU A 428 -38.96 48.03 -18.55
#